data_AF-A0A7S3SYW1-F1
#
_entry.id   AF-A0A7S3SYW1-F1
#
_cell.length_a   1.000
_cell.length_b   1.000
_cell.length_c   1.000
_cell.angle_alpha   90.00
_cell.angle_beta   90.00
_cell.angle_gamma   90.00
#
_symmetry.space_group_name_H-M   'P 1'
#
loop_
_entity.id
_entity.type
_entity.pdbx_description
1 polymer ?
#
loop_
_entity_poly.entity_id
_entity_poly.type
_entity_poly.pdbx_seq_one_letter_code
_entity_poly.pdbx_strand_id
1 'polypeptide(L)'
;GNTQNQLLPKKIEGLAGQRVVAVSAGTDHSLAITDDGVAWSWGAGNSGALGGGDRHGRLVPEKIEALADERAVAVSAGCLHSLVITDDGEKSPLDRRWRPRGDVWSFGSGLDGNLGHGDKKPLLEPRKIEALKGQGVVAVSAGILHSLAITADGSVWSWGAQPGHHRRRHGLELGHQRRRQTGT
;
A
#
# COMPACT_ATOMS: atom_id res chain seq x y z
N GLY A 1 7.83 5.29 -21.80
CA GLY A 1 6.83 6.30 -21.40
C GLY A 1 7.44 7.67 -21.49
N ASN A 2 6.64 8.72 -21.32
CA ASN A 2 7.10 10.10 -21.22
C ASN A 2 6.27 10.81 -20.13
N THR A 3 6.61 12.06 -19.83
CA THR A 3 5.93 12.88 -18.82
C THR A 3 4.75 13.68 -19.38
N GLN A 4 4.33 13.41 -20.62
CA GLN A 4 3.26 14.16 -21.28
C GLN A 4 1.90 13.54 -20.99
N ASN A 5 0.91 14.38 -20.72
CA ASN A 5 -0.48 13.95 -20.53
C ASN A 5 -0.98 13.20 -21.75
N GLN A 6 -1.59 12.03 -21.52
CA GLN A 6 -2.25 11.25 -22.56
C GLN A 6 -3.75 11.52 -22.46
N LEU A 7 -4.30 12.28 -23.41
CA LEU A 7 -5.73 12.62 -23.43
C LEU A 7 -6.61 11.48 -23.97
N LEU A 8 -5.98 10.43 -24.52
CA LEU A 8 -6.62 9.24 -25.04
C LEU A 8 -5.98 8.00 -24.40
N PRO A 9 -6.74 6.89 -24.22
CA PRO A 9 -6.16 5.63 -23.80
C PRO A 9 -4.99 5.22 -24.69
N LYS A 10 -3.85 4.92 -24.08
CA LYS A 10 -2.63 4.49 -24.77
C LYS A 10 -2.17 3.17 -24.19
N LYS A 11 -1.89 2.21 -25.07
CA LYS A 11 -1.34 0.90 -24.67
C LYS A 11 0.03 1.08 -24.01
N ILE A 12 0.26 0.39 -22.90
CA ILE A 12 1.54 0.36 -22.20
C ILE A 12 2.41 -0.73 -22.83
N GLU A 13 3.25 -0.38 -23.79
CA GLU A 13 4.10 -1.35 -24.49
C GLU A 13 5.15 -2.01 -23.59
N GLY A 14 5.47 -1.42 -22.42
CA GLY A 14 6.36 -2.04 -21.43
C GLY A 14 5.81 -3.33 -20.81
N LEU A 15 4.52 -3.61 -20.97
CA LEU A 15 3.87 -4.87 -20.55
C LEU A 15 3.42 -5.71 -21.75
N ALA A 16 3.91 -5.41 -22.96
CA ALA A 16 3.57 -6.21 -24.14
C ALA A 16 4.07 -7.65 -23.97
N GLY A 17 3.22 -8.62 -24.33
CA GLY A 17 3.49 -10.05 -24.16
C GLY A 17 3.27 -10.56 -22.74
N GLN A 18 3.02 -9.69 -21.76
CA GLN A 18 2.63 -10.07 -20.41
C GLN A 18 1.12 -10.13 -20.28
N ARG A 19 0.60 -11.14 -19.57
CA ARG A 19 -0.83 -11.22 -19.26
C ARG A 19 -1.10 -10.58 -17.90
N VAL A 20 -1.43 -9.29 -17.92
CA VAL A 20 -1.79 -8.51 -16.72
C VAL A 20 -3.17 -8.94 -16.21
N VAL A 21 -3.26 -9.24 -14.91
CA VAL A 21 -4.49 -9.73 -14.25
C VAL A 21 -4.99 -8.82 -13.13
N ALA A 22 -4.15 -7.93 -12.61
CA ALA A 22 -4.56 -6.90 -11.66
C ALA A 22 -3.77 -5.61 -11.88
N VAL A 23 -4.41 -4.48 -11.57
CA VAL A 23 -3.79 -3.15 -11.62
C VAL A 23 -4.26 -2.32 -10.43
N SER A 24 -3.45 -1.37 -10.01
CA SER A 24 -3.84 -0.34 -9.05
C SER A 24 -3.15 0.98 -9.41
N ALA A 25 -3.90 2.08 -9.33
CA ALA A 25 -3.38 3.43 -9.56
C ALA A 25 -3.41 4.21 -8.26
N GLY A 26 -2.25 4.72 -7.86
CA GLY A 26 -2.10 5.64 -6.75
C GLY A 26 -2.23 7.09 -7.21
N THR A 27 -1.72 8.03 -6.42
CA THR A 27 -1.71 9.45 -6.82
C THR A 27 -0.75 9.71 -7.98
N ASP A 28 0.50 9.24 -7.87
CA ASP A 28 1.55 9.51 -8.87
C ASP A 28 2.27 8.26 -9.36
N HIS A 29 1.85 7.07 -8.90
CA HIS A 29 2.43 5.79 -9.30
C HIS A 29 1.35 4.75 -9.61
N SER A 30 1.78 3.66 -10.22
CA SER A 30 0.91 2.56 -10.65
C SER A 30 1.57 1.23 -10.35
N LEU A 31 0.74 0.24 -10.08
CA LEU A 31 1.11 -1.14 -9.82
C LEU A 31 0.35 -2.06 -10.78
N ALA A 32 0.98 -3.16 -11.17
CA ALA A 32 0.32 -4.24 -11.92
C ALA A 32 0.81 -5.60 -11.44
N ILE A 33 -0.01 -6.62 -11.64
CA ILE A 33 0.35 -8.03 -11.45
C ILE A 33 0.08 -8.79 -12.74
N THR A 34 1.03 -9.62 -13.15
CA THR A 34 0.89 -10.58 -14.25
C THR A 34 0.40 -11.95 -13.75
N ASP A 35 -0.14 -12.80 -14.62
CA ASP A 35 -0.77 -14.06 -14.22
C ASP A 35 0.20 -15.12 -13.66
N ASP A 36 1.49 -14.97 -13.95
CA ASP A 36 2.59 -15.68 -13.30
C ASP A 36 2.91 -15.17 -11.88
N GLY A 37 2.27 -14.09 -11.43
CA GLY A 37 2.39 -13.54 -10.09
C GLY A 37 3.49 -12.47 -9.93
N VAL A 38 4.09 -11.99 -11.01
CA VAL A 38 5.11 -10.93 -10.94
C VAL A 38 4.47 -9.56 -10.70
N ALA A 39 4.97 -8.83 -9.71
CA ALA A 39 4.57 -7.46 -9.42
C ALA A 39 5.41 -6.44 -10.21
N TRP A 40 4.74 -5.44 -10.77
CA TRP A 40 5.34 -4.35 -11.54
C TRP A 40 4.96 -2.99 -10.95
N SER A 41 5.85 -2.01 -11.03
CA SER A 41 5.60 -0.63 -10.63
C SER A 41 6.15 0.39 -11.63
N TRP A 42 5.49 1.55 -11.73
CA TRP A 42 5.99 2.72 -12.47
C TRP A 42 5.34 4.02 -12.00
N GLY A 43 5.89 5.15 -12.43
CA GLY A 43 5.46 6.50 -12.06
C GLY A 43 6.49 7.20 -11.17
N ALA A 44 6.03 8.05 -10.26
CA ALA A 44 6.89 8.79 -9.34
C ALA A 44 7.54 7.87 -8.28
N GLY A 45 8.83 8.10 -8.02
CA GLY A 45 9.62 7.29 -7.08
C GLY A 45 9.93 7.98 -5.75
N ASN A 46 9.61 9.26 -5.59
CA ASN A 46 10.16 10.11 -4.53
C ASN A 46 9.90 9.61 -3.09
N SER A 47 8.83 8.84 -2.89
CA SER A 47 8.46 8.25 -1.60
C SER A 47 9.05 6.84 -1.36
N GLY A 48 9.64 6.20 -2.37
CA GLY A 48 10.00 4.78 -2.36
C GLY A 48 8.84 3.84 -2.74
N ALA A 49 7.68 4.38 -3.14
CA ALA A 49 6.46 3.59 -3.41
C ALA A 49 6.53 2.69 -4.67
N LEU A 50 7.68 2.67 -5.35
CA LEU A 50 7.95 1.75 -6.46
C LEU A 50 8.63 0.45 -6.01
N GLY A 51 9.27 0.43 -4.83
CA GLY A 51 9.81 -0.81 -4.26
C GLY A 51 11.13 -1.30 -4.86
N GLY A 52 11.82 -0.47 -5.66
CA GLY A 52 13.07 -0.82 -6.34
C GLY A 52 14.35 -0.46 -5.57
N GLY A 53 14.27 -0.14 -4.27
CA GLY A 53 15.45 0.19 -3.46
C GLY A 53 15.97 1.63 -3.59
N ASP A 54 15.33 2.46 -4.41
CA ASP A 54 15.69 3.86 -4.63
C ASP A 54 14.47 4.80 -4.64
N ARG A 55 14.72 6.09 -4.92
CA ARG A 55 13.69 7.15 -5.02
C ARG A 55 13.50 7.71 -6.42
N HIS A 56 14.04 7.05 -7.45
CA HIS A 56 13.93 7.52 -8.82
C HIS A 56 12.59 7.10 -9.44
N GLY A 57 11.96 8.00 -10.18
CA GLY A 57 10.75 7.66 -10.93
C GLY A 57 11.05 6.71 -12.09
N ARG A 58 10.08 5.86 -12.45
CA ARG A 58 10.16 4.97 -13.61
C ARG A 58 9.11 5.36 -14.64
N LEU A 59 9.53 5.69 -15.86
CA LEU A 59 8.62 6.09 -16.94
C LEU A 59 7.95 4.91 -17.65
N VAL A 60 8.38 3.69 -17.34
CA VAL A 60 7.85 2.43 -17.86
C VAL A 60 7.72 1.43 -16.70
N PRO A 61 6.81 0.45 -16.80
CA PRO A 61 6.73 -0.65 -15.85
C PRO A 61 8.08 -1.34 -15.67
N GLU A 62 8.50 -1.47 -14.41
CA GLU A 62 9.63 -2.28 -13.98
C GLU A 62 9.17 -3.32 -12.96
N LYS A 63 9.84 -4.47 -12.94
CA LYS A 63 9.56 -5.51 -11.96
C LYS A 63 10.01 -5.06 -10.57
N ILE A 64 9.25 -5.45 -9.55
CA ILE A 64 9.65 -5.28 -8.16
C ILE A 64 10.49 -6.50 -7.77
N GLU A 65 11.80 -6.44 -8.06
CA GLU A 65 12.72 -7.59 -7.89
C GLU A 65 12.75 -8.15 -6.46
N ALA A 66 12.53 -7.30 -5.45
CA ALA A 66 12.42 -7.73 -4.05
C ALA A 66 11.22 -8.66 -3.75
N LEU A 67 10.29 -8.83 -4.69
CA LEU A 67 9.16 -9.77 -4.62
C LEU A 67 9.27 -10.86 -5.69
N ALA A 68 10.41 -11.05 -6.35
CA ALA A 68 10.54 -12.00 -7.46
C ALA A 68 10.30 -13.46 -7.07
N ASP A 69 10.64 -13.83 -5.82
CA ASP A 69 10.42 -15.17 -5.26
C ASP A 69 9.03 -15.34 -4.62
N GLU A 70 8.22 -14.27 -4.64
CA GLU A 70 6.89 -14.23 -4.04
C GLU A 70 5.83 -14.16 -5.15
N ARG A 71 4.72 -14.87 -4.97
CA ARG A 71 3.61 -14.82 -5.93
C ARG A 71 2.64 -13.71 -5.55
N ALA A 72 2.75 -12.54 -6.16
CA ALA A 72 1.81 -11.45 -5.91
C ALA A 72 0.40 -11.79 -6.42
N VAL A 73 -0.63 -11.45 -5.63
CA VAL A 73 -2.03 -11.78 -5.92
C VAL A 73 -2.98 -10.59 -5.80
N ALA A 74 -2.59 -9.54 -5.08
CA ALA A 74 -3.30 -8.27 -5.06
C ALA A 74 -2.35 -7.10 -4.81
N VAL A 75 -2.70 -5.93 -5.34
CA VAL A 75 -1.96 -4.67 -5.17
C VAL A 75 -2.92 -3.55 -4.78
N SER A 76 -2.46 -2.63 -3.95
CA SER A 76 -3.15 -1.36 -3.68
C SER A 76 -2.14 -0.23 -3.59
N ALA A 77 -2.27 0.74 -4.51
CA ALA A 77 -1.46 1.95 -4.54
C ALA A 77 -2.22 3.09 -3.85
N GLY A 78 -1.64 3.64 -2.79
CA GLY A 78 -2.15 4.80 -2.07
C GLY A 78 -1.58 6.12 -2.62
N CYS A 79 -1.63 7.18 -1.80
CA CYS A 79 -1.02 8.45 -2.17
C CYS A 79 0.51 8.39 -2.15
N LEU A 80 1.07 7.79 -1.09
CA LEU A 80 2.52 7.81 -0.86
C LEU A 80 3.14 6.43 -0.62
N HIS A 81 2.33 5.37 -0.61
CA HIS A 81 2.77 4.01 -0.32
C HIS A 81 2.03 2.97 -1.16
N SER A 82 2.55 1.77 -1.14
CA SER A 82 2.05 0.61 -1.87
C SER A 82 1.84 -0.54 -0.89
N LEU A 83 0.79 -1.31 -1.12
CA LEU A 83 0.51 -2.58 -0.46
C LEU A 83 0.45 -3.70 -1.50
N VAL A 84 1.02 -4.85 -1.16
CA VAL A 84 0.97 -6.06 -1.99
C VAL A 84 0.55 -7.22 -1.10
N ILE A 85 -0.37 -8.07 -1.58
CA ILE A 85 -0.63 -9.38 -0.99
C ILE A 85 0.13 -10.40 -1.84
N THR A 86 0.91 -11.27 -1.20
CA THR A 86 1.49 -12.45 -1.84
C THR A 86 0.78 -13.71 -1.36
N ASP A 87 0.65 -14.71 -2.23
CA ASP A 87 0.09 -16.01 -1.90
C ASP A 87 0.96 -16.67 -0.83
N ASP A 88 0.39 -16.99 0.34
CA ASP A 88 1.09 -17.70 1.41
C ASP A 88 1.20 -19.21 1.16
N GLY A 89 0.63 -19.68 0.04
CA GLY A 89 0.62 -21.09 -0.34
C GLY A 89 -0.36 -21.94 0.49
N GLU A 90 -1.09 -21.33 1.43
CA GLU A 90 -2.06 -22.06 2.22
C GLU A 90 -3.29 -22.37 1.37
N LYS A 91 -3.51 -23.65 1.07
CA LYS A 91 -4.78 -24.10 0.48
C LYS A 91 -5.84 -24.08 1.57
N SER A 92 -6.91 -23.32 1.39
CA SER A 92 -8.08 -23.46 2.27
C SER A 92 -8.62 -24.89 2.11
N PRO A 93 -8.73 -25.68 3.18
CA PRO A 93 -9.31 -27.03 3.09
C PRO A 93 -10.78 -27.03 2.67
N LEU A 94 -11.46 -25.88 2.79
CA LEU A 94 -12.91 -25.74 2.66
C LEU A 94 -13.33 -24.97 1.40
N ASP A 95 -12.42 -24.28 0.71
CA ASP A 95 -12.77 -23.41 -0.41
C ASP A 95 -12.46 -24.07 -1.76
N ARG A 96 -13.51 -24.48 -2.49
CA ARG A 96 -13.41 -24.94 -3.89
C ARG A 96 -13.16 -23.80 -4.87
N ARG A 97 -13.30 -22.54 -4.45
CA ARG A 97 -13.07 -21.34 -5.26
C ARG A 97 -11.91 -20.57 -4.66
N TRP A 98 -10.70 -20.84 -5.16
CA TRP A 98 -9.47 -20.16 -4.73
C TRP A 98 -9.69 -18.65 -4.56
N ARG A 99 -9.66 -18.18 -3.31
CA ARG A 99 -9.50 -16.77 -2.98
C ARG A 99 -8.05 -16.56 -2.57
N PRO A 100 -7.31 -15.69 -3.26
CA PRO A 100 -5.97 -15.36 -2.83
C PRO A 100 -6.03 -14.79 -1.41
N ARG A 101 -5.26 -15.42 -0.52
CA ARG A 101 -4.93 -14.87 0.79
C ARG A 101 -3.43 -14.96 0.97
N GLY A 102 -2.90 -14.13 1.85
CA GLY A 102 -1.55 -14.36 2.33
C GLY A 102 -0.90 -13.15 2.94
N ASP A 103 0.40 -13.07 2.76
CA ASP A 103 1.24 -12.11 3.44
C ASP A 103 1.07 -10.71 2.84
N VAL A 104 0.97 -9.71 3.72
CA VAL A 104 0.89 -8.31 3.32
C VAL A 104 2.27 -7.69 3.37
N TRP A 105 2.65 -7.03 2.28
CA TRP A 105 3.89 -6.27 2.14
C TRP A 105 3.56 -4.81 1.99
N SER A 106 4.41 -3.93 2.54
CA SER A 106 4.29 -2.49 2.32
C SER A 106 5.62 -1.82 2.04
N PHE A 107 5.57 -0.74 1.27
CA PHE A 107 6.71 0.10 0.93
C PHE A 107 6.27 1.50 0.50
N GLY A 108 7.21 2.44 0.51
CA GLY A 108 6.98 3.86 0.28
C GLY A 108 7.13 4.70 1.55
N SER A 109 6.32 5.75 1.64
CA SER A 109 6.36 6.69 2.75
C SER A 109 5.80 6.08 4.03
N GLY A 110 6.48 6.31 5.17
CA GLY A 110 6.06 5.85 6.50
C GLY A 110 5.48 6.94 7.42
N LEU A 111 5.20 8.14 6.90
CA LEU A 111 4.98 9.37 7.69
C LEU A 111 4.05 9.24 8.91
N ASP A 112 2.97 8.46 8.80
CA ASP A 112 2.03 8.24 9.91
C ASP A 112 1.90 6.78 10.31
N GLY A 113 2.93 5.97 10.03
CA GLY A 113 2.92 4.55 10.31
C GLY A 113 2.00 3.75 9.38
N ASN A 114 1.63 4.31 8.23
CA ASN A 114 0.80 3.71 7.18
C ASN A 114 1.42 2.45 6.53
N LEU A 115 2.68 2.15 6.84
CA LEU A 115 3.37 0.91 6.48
C LEU A 115 3.16 -0.22 7.50
N GLY A 116 2.71 0.07 8.72
CA GLY A 116 2.29 -0.97 9.67
C GLY A 116 3.43 -1.70 10.39
N HIS A 117 4.65 -1.17 10.37
CA HIS A 117 5.84 -1.82 10.96
C HIS A 117 6.23 -1.28 12.35
N GLY A 118 5.33 -0.57 13.03
CA GLY A 118 5.58 -0.03 14.38
C GLY A 118 6.51 1.20 14.43
N ASP A 119 6.89 1.75 13.28
CA ASP A 119 7.65 2.99 13.18
C ASP A 119 7.14 3.88 12.03
N LYS A 120 7.78 5.05 11.85
CA LYS A 120 7.47 6.02 10.78
C LYS A 120 8.53 6.07 9.67
N LYS A 121 9.41 5.08 9.60
CA LYS A 121 10.52 5.09 8.64
C LYS A 121 9.99 4.75 7.24
N PRO A 122 10.44 5.46 6.19
CA PRO A 122 10.12 5.06 4.83
C PRO A 122 10.82 3.75 4.48
N LEU A 123 10.25 3.02 3.54
CA LEU A 123 10.82 1.80 2.99
C LEU A 123 10.95 1.94 1.48
N LEU A 124 12.14 1.67 0.95
CA LEU A 124 12.41 1.73 -0.49
C LEU A 124 12.21 0.38 -1.18
N GLU A 125 12.12 -0.68 -0.39
CA GLU A 125 11.83 -2.05 -0.83
C GLU A 125 10.65 -2.59 -0.03
N PRO A 126 9.84 -3.49 -0.62
CA PRO A 126 8.79 -4.22 0.07
C PRO A 126 9.29 -4.88 1.35
N ARG A 127 8.58 -4.65 2.46
CA ARG A 127 8.76 -5.38 3.71
C ARG A 127 7.46 -6.04 4.14
N LYS A 128 7.54 -7.30 4.55
CA LYS A 128 6.40 -8.04 5.11
C LYS A 128 5.91 -7.39 6.41
N ILE A 129 4.60 -7.24 6.56
CA ILE A 129 3.96 -6.74 7.77
C ILE A 129 3.75 -7.93 8.72
N GLU A 130 4.75 -8.20 9.55
CA GLU A 130 4.74 -9.35 10.49
C GLU A 130 3.50 -9.36 11.42
N ALA A 131 2.94 -8.19 11.74
CA ALA A 131 1.74 -8.08 12.56
C ALA A 131 0.47 -8.70 11.92
N LEU A 132 0.46 -8.94 10.60
CA LEU A 132 -0.66 -9.55 9.87
C LEU A 132 -0.39 -11.00 9.44
N LYS A 133 0.77 -11.56 9.81
CA LYS A 133 1.13 -12.93 9.45
C LYS A 133 0.12 -13.93 10.02
N GLY A 134 -0.31 -14.88 9.19
CA GLY A 134 -1.27 -15.91 9.58
C GLY A 134 -2.70 -15.43 9.81
N GLN A 135 -3.01 -14.14 9.54
CA GLN A 135 -4.37 -13.62 9.63
C GLN A 135 -5.23 -13.98 8.40
N GLY A 136 -4.61 -14.50 7.33
CA GLY A 136 -5.32 -14.85 6.09
C GLY A 136 -5.94 -13.62 5.41
N VAL A 137 -5.14 -12.57 5.18
CA VAL A 137 -5.59 -11.33 4.54
C VAL A 137 -5.97 -11.59 3.08
N VAL A 138 -7.18 -11.20 2.68
CA VAL A 138 -7.73 -11.42 1.33
C VAL A 138 -7.86 -10.15 0.49
N ALA A 139 -7.86 -8.97 1.12
CA ALA A 139 -7.82 -7.71 0.42
C ALA A 139 -7.20 -6.60 1.28
N VAL A 140 -6.61 -5.61 0.60
CA VAL A 140 -5.99 -4.43 1.19
C VAL A 140 -6.46 -3.17 0.48
N SER A 141 -6.48 -2.05 1.20
CA SER A 141 -6.78 -0.74 0.64
C SER A 141 -5.83 0.32 1.21
N ALA A 142 -5.11 1.00 0.33
CA ALA A 142 -4.21 2.10 0.68
C ALA A 142 -4.91 3.45 0.45
N GLY A 143 -5.07 4.23 1.51
CA GLY A 143 -5.55 5.61 1.45
C GLY A 143 -4.42 6.63 1.28
N ILE A 144 -4.65 7.86 1.72
CA ILE A 144 -3.64 8.92 1.65
C ILE A 144 -2.49 8.67 2.64
N LEU A 145 -2.85 8.42 3.90
CA LEU A 145 -1.90 8.20 5.02
C LEU A 145 -2.36 7.07 5.94
N HIS A 146 -3.28 6.21 5.48
CA HIS A 146 -3.76 5.06 6.23
C HIS A 146 -3.92 3.86 5.32
N SER A 147 -4.04 2.69 5.92
CA SER A 147 -4.16 1.41 5.26
C SER A 147 -5.21 0.57 5.96
N LEU A 148 -5.91 -0.25 5.18
CA LEU A 148 -6.90 -1.21 5.64
C LEU A 148 -6.56 -2.60 5.11
N ALA A 149 -6.91 -3.62 5.86
CA ALA A 149 -6.91 -5.01 5.41
C ALA A 149 -8.17 -5.72 5.90
N ILE A 150 -8.66 -6.68 5.10
CA ILE A 150 -9.73 -7.60 5.51
C ILE A 150 -9.23 -9.03 5.37
N THR A 151 -9.55 -9.85 6.37
CA THR A 151 -9.17 -11.27 6.46
C THR A 151 -10.30 -12.18 5.99
N ALA A 152 -9.97 -13.46 5.75
CA ALA A 152 -10.93 -14.44 5.25
C ALA A 152 -12.12 -14.70 6.20
N ASP A 153 -11.93 -14.48 7.50
CA ASP A 153 -12.99 -14.57 8.53
C ASP A 153 -13.86 -13.30 8.62
N GLY A 154 -13.55 -12.27 7.83
CA GLY A 154 -14.28 -11.00 7.81
C GLY A 154 -13.77 -9.94 8.80
N SER A 155 -12.71 -10.22 9.56
CA SER A 155 -12.09 -9.22 10.44
C SER A 155 -11.44 -8.08 9.64
N VAL A 156 -11.58 -6.85 10.13
CA VAL A 156 -11.03 -5.64 9.49
C VAL A 156 -9.93 -5.04 10.34
N TRP A 157 -8.80 -4.75 9.72
CA TRP A 157 -7.62 -4.15 10.31
C TRP A 157 -7.38 -2.77 9.73
N SER A 158 -6.92 -1.83 10.56
CA SER A 158 -6.59 -0.47 10.12
C SER A 158 -5.32 0.03 10.80
N TRP A 159 -4.47 0.75 10.06
CA TRP A 159 -3.27 1.39 10.59
C TRP A 159 -2.91 2.66 9.81
N GLY A 160 -2.03 3.48 10.37
CA GLY A 160 -1.66 4.78 9.83
C GLY A 160 -2.38 5.96 10.51
N ALA A 161 -2.51 7.07 9.78
CA ALA A 161 -3.12 8.29 10.26
C ALA A 161 -4.61 8.09 10.60
N GLN A 162 -4.97 8.42 11.84
CA GLN A 162 -6.36 8.42 12.28
C GLN A 162 -7.05 9.75 11.89
N PRO A 163 -8.30 9.72 11.41
CA PRO A 163 -9.05 10.94 11.12
C PRO A 163 -9.27 11.74 12.42
N GLY A 164 -8.54 12.85 12.58
CA GLY A 164 -8.68 13.76 13.71
C GLY A 164 -7.37 14.37 14.22
N HIS A 165 -6.23 13.69 14.01
CA HIS A 165 -4.94 14.19 14.52
C HIS A 165 -4.32 15.33 13.69
N HIS A 166 -4.70 15.46 12.42
CA HIS A 166 -4.24 16.55 11.54
C HIS A 166 -5.05 17.85 11.65
N ARG A 167 -6.23 17.82 12.30
CA ARG A 167 -7.05 19.04 12.53
C ARG A 167 -6.68 19.83 13.78
N ARG A 168 -5.75 19.36 14.63
CA ARG A 168 -5.37 20.05 15.89
C ARG A 168 -3.99 20.71 15.90
N ARG A 169 -3.26 20.75 14.77
CA ARG A 169 -1.93 21.39 14.73
C ARG A 169 -1.88 22.77 14.08
N HIS A 170 -2.98 23.27 13.53
CA HIS A 170 -3.11 24.68 13.13
C HIS A 170 -4.47 25.23 13.57
N GLY A 171 -4.52 25.79 14.78
CA GLY A 171 -5.72 26.45 15.30
C GLY A 171 -5.69 26.69 16.81
N LEU A 172 -5.04 27.79 17.20
CA LEU A 172 -5.31 28.61 18.39
C LEU A 172 -5.14 27.96 19.78
N GLU A 173 -3.99 28.27 20.40
CA GLU A 173 -3.98 28.70 21.80
C GLU A 173 -4.92 29.92 21.94
N LEU A 174 -6.10 29.72 22.52
CA LEU A 174 -6.80 30.77 23.26
C LEU A 174 -7.34 30.14 24.53
N GLY A 175 -6.85 30.67 25.64
CA GLY A 175 -6.92 30.04 26.95
C GLY A 175 -8.30 30.04 27.57
N HIS A 176 -8.47 29.10 28.51
CA HIS A 176 -9.34 29.31 29.65
C HIS A 176 -8.60 28.88 30.91
N GLN A 177 -8.12 29.88 31.64
CA GLN A 177 -7.87 29.76 33.08
C GLN A 177 -9.14 29.23 33.75
N ARG A 178 -9.04 28.07 34.40
CA ARG A 178 -10.04 27.63 35.37
C ARG A 178 -9.95 28.54 36.59
N ARG A 179 -10.90 29.47 36.75
CA ARG A 179 -11.15 30.10 38.06
C ARG A 179 -11.70 29.04 39.01
N ARG A 180 -11.01 28.86 40.13
CA ARG A 180 -11.56 28.22 41.33
C ARG A 180 -12.65 29.13 41.90
N GLN A 181 -13.82 28.57 42.19
CA GLN A 181 -14.65 29.02 43.29
C GLN A 181 -15.13 27.77 44.03
N THR A 182 -14.54 27.54 45.20
CA THR A 182 -15.11 26.72 46.27
C THR A 182 -16.05 27.64 47.04
N GLY A 183 -17.36 27.35 47.01
CA GLY A 183 -18.35 27.99 47.88
C GLY A 183 -18.60 27.12 49.10
N THR A 184 -18.42 27.71 50.27
CA THR A 184 -19.14 27.44 51.53
C THR A 184 -19.58 28.79 52.05
#